data_AF-A0A0M0J4V8-F1
#
_entry.id   AF-A0A0M0J4V8-F1
#
_cell.length_a   1.000
_cell.length_b   1.000
_cell.length_c   1.000
_cell.angle_alpha   90.00
_cell.angle_beta   90.00
_cell.angle_gamma   90.00
#
_symmetry.space_group_name_H-M   'P 1'
#
loop_
_entity.id
_entity.type
_entity.pdbx_description
1 polymer ?
#
loop_
_entity_poly.entity_id
_entity_poly.type
_entity_poly.pdbx_seq_one_letter_code
_entity_poly.pdbx_strand_id
1 'polypeptide(L)'
;MSFDFGEFSVPTEDGEPQRLSWRDDPERSLSDWTIIVTCGARTQTFNVHKVMLAAGVQLSEYFKSVFTGGGRDLREGISKTTTLELEETAADAFPHYLDFAYTALGSTIPDTLQVKLLSEALKVGRLRPDFLARCVPVNGVCTGVASVVEEGRRSFPSGHSALSFAGLGFVSLCLGARLVQAPGRSGALWKLCVVALPWLLALHVALSRVADYWHHWEDVLVGSLLGHVAAYAAYRLRFVAPSAGLVPHYHLYAAHGGEVPDKRRAHTSPPEHV
;
A
#
# COMPACT_ATOMS: atom_id res chain seq x y z
N MET A 1 12.98 -21.30 -15.91
CA MET A 1 12.93 -21.72 -14.50
C MET A 1 12.10 -20.69 -13.76
N SER A 2 10.86 -21.01 -13.45
CA SER A 2 9.95 -20.18 -12.66
C SER A 2 10.32 -20.38 -11.20
N PHE A 3 10.76 -19.32 -10.52
CA PHE A 3 10.91 -19.34 -9.06
C PHE A 3 9.53 -19.03 -8.47
N ASP A 4 8.89 -20.10 -7.98
CA ASP A 4 7.63 -20.05 -7.26
C ASP A 4 7.93 -19.68 -5.81
N PHE A 5 7.69 -18.41 -5.45
CA PHE A 5 7.70 -17.99 -4.06
C PHE A 5 6.33 -18.35 -3.49
N GLY A 6 6.24 -19.58 -2.99
CA GLY A 6 5.01 -20.12 -2.41
C GLY A 6 4.31 -19.10 -1.52
N GLU A 7 3.12 -18.70 -1.94
CA GLU A 7 2.11 -18.16 -1.04
C GLU A 7 1.91 -19.20 0.07
N PHE A 8 1.97 -18.75 1.33
CA PHE A 8 1.60 -19.61 2.46
C PHE A 8 0.08 -19.79 2.45
N SER A 9 -0.42 -20.64 1.55
CA SER A 9 -1.82 -20.99 1.43
C SER A 9 -2.11 -22.24 2.27
N VAL A 10 -2.90 -22.08 3.32
CA VAL A 10 -3.51 -23.20 4.05
C VAL A 10 -4.57 -23.82 3.14
N PRO A 11 -4.51 -25.13 2.81
CA PRO A 11 -5.49 -25.74 1.92
C PRO A 11 -6.83 -25.92 2.66
N THR A 12 -7.94 -25.55 2.02
CA THR A 12 -9.29 -25.93 2.41
C THR A 12 -10.06 -26.48 1.21
N GLU A 13 -11.10 -27.26 1.46
CA GLU A 13 -11.79 -28.17 0.53
C GLU A 13 -12.39 -27.52 -0.75
N ASP A 14 -12.44 -26.18 -0.83
CA ASP A 14 -13.12 -25.46 -1.92
C ASP A 14 -12.20 -24.64 -2.86
N GLY A 15 -10.87 -24.75 -2.74
CA GLY A 15 -9.93 -24.27 -3.78
C GLY A 15 -9.81 -22.75 -4.00
N GLU A 16 -10.50 -21.91 -3.23
CA GLU A 16 -10.34 -20.44 -3.26
C GLU A 16 -9.37 -19.98 -2.14
N PRO A 17 -8.39 -19.10 -2.43
CA PRO A 17 -7.48 -18.57 -1.41
C PRO A 17 -8.27 -17.71 -0.41
N GLN A 18 -8.39 -18.18 0.83
CA GLN A 18 -9.10 -17.49 1.90
C GLN A 18 -8.40 -16.15 2.24
N ARG A 19 -9.06 -15.05 1.88
CA ARG A 19 -8.63 -13.71 2.26
C ARG A 19 -8.99 -13.47 3.73
N LEU A 20 -7.98 -13.41 4.60
CA LEU A 20 -8.16 -13.10 6.02
C LEU A 20 -8.92 -11.77 6.20
N SER A 21 -10.02 -11.81 6.96
CA SER A 21 -10.94 -10.69 7.17
C SER A 21 -11.35 -10.64 8.64
N TRP A 22 -11.39 -9.46 9.23
CA TRP A 22 -11.89 -9.30 10.61
C TRP A 22 -13.43 -9.31 10.69
N ARG A 23 -14.10 -9.22 9.53
CA ARG A 23 -15.57 -9.15 9.40
C ARG A 23 -16.23 -10.52 9.22
N ASP A 24 -15.43 -11.56 8.97
CA ASP A 24 -15.92 -12.91 8.72
C ASP A 24 -16.08 -13.69 10.03
N ASP A 25 -16.86 -14.78 10.00
CA ASP A 25 -17.04 -15.63 11.19
C ASP A 25 -15.68 -16.12 11.71
N PRO A 26 -15.42 -16.05 13.04
CA PRO A 26 -14.11 -16.33 13.62
C PRO A 26 -13.63 -17.77 13.36
N GLU A 27 -14.55 -18.73 13.28
CA GLU A 27 -14.25 -20.13 12.95
C GLU A 27 -13.85 -20.31 11.48
N ARG A 28 -14.39 -19.48 10.58
CA ARG A 28 -14.06 -19.50 9.15
C ARG A 28 -12.80 -18.69 8.86
N SER A 29 -12.58 -17.59 9.56
CA SER A 29 -11.44 -16.71 9.32
C SER A 29 -10.14 -17.13 10.01
N LEU A 30 -10.18 -18.07 10.96
CA LEU A 30 -9.01 -18.48 11.76
C LEU A 30 -8.41 -17.33 12.59
N SER A 31 -9.27 -16.46 13.15
CA SER A 31 -8.82 -15.36 14.02
C SER A 31 -8.11 -15.88 15.27
N ASP A 32 -6.90 -15.38 15.55
CA ASP A 32 -6.05 -15.85 16.65
C ASP A 32 -6.03 -14.90 17.86
N TRP A 33 -6.74 -13.77 17.78
CA TRP A 33 -6.84 -12.78 18.84
C TRP A 33 -8.19 -12.04 18.86
N THR A 34 -8.60 -11.60 20.04
CA THR A 34 -9.83 -10.82 20.24
C THR A 34 -9.50 -9.46 20.85
N ILE A 35 -10.04 -8.38 20.30
CA ILE A 35 -9.94 -7.03 20.84
C ILE A 35 -11.31 -6.60 21.33
N ILE A 36 -11.39 -6.23 22.60
CA ILE A 36 -12.60 -5.71 23.24
C ILE A 36 -12.40 -4.21 23.41
N VAL A 37 -13.20 -3.41 22.71
CA VAL A 37 -13.20 -1.94 22.85
C VAL A 37 -14.33 -1.55 23.81
N THR A 38 -13.96 -0.92 24.92
CA THR A 38 -14.89 -0.37 25.90
C THR A 38 -14.93 1.15 25.79
N CYS A 39 -16.15 1.70 25.70
CA CYS A 39 -16.42 3.14 25.66
C CYS A 39 -17.57 3.45 26.63
N GLY A 40 -17.23 3.89 27.84
CA GLY A 40 -18.22 4.07 28.91
C GLY A 40 -18.93 2.74 29.21
N ALA A 41 -20.24 2.68 28.92
CA ALA A 41 -21.07 1.47 29.08
C ALA A 41 -21.16 0.59 27.82
N ARG A 42 -20.61 1.04 26.68
CA ARG A 42 -20.63 0.29 25.42
C ARG A 42 -19.40 -0.61 25.33
N THR A 43 -19.60 -1.87 24.98
CA THR A 43 -18.52 -2.83 24.74
C THR A 43 -18.70 -3.41 23.34
N GLN A 44 -17.66 -3.35 22.52
CA GLN A 44 -17.61 -3.92 21.18
C GLN A 44 -16.47 -4.92 21.09
N THR A 45 -16.70 -6.05 20.42
CA THR A 45 -15.72 -7.14 20.32
C THR A 45 -15.34 -7.35 18.86
N PHE A 46 -14.04 -7.46 18.60
CA PHE A 46 -13.47 -7.61 17.26
C PHE A 46 -12.54 -8.82 17.23
N ASN A 47 -12.74 -9.71 16.28
CA ASN A 47 -11.89 -10.88 16.07
C ASN A 47 -10.85 -10.55 15.01
N VAL A 48 -9.58 -10.67 15.36
CA VAL A 48 -8.48 -10.20 14.53
C VAL A 48 -7.35 -11.24 14.41
N HIS A 49 -6.48 -11.01 13.43
CA HIS A 49 -5.27 -11.81 13.22
C HIS A 49 -4.07 -11.01 13.69
N LYS A 50 -3.26 -11.56 14.60
CA LYS A 50 -2.01 -10.92 15.06
C LYS A 50 -1.13 -10.54 13.89
N VAL A 51 -1.02 -11.41 12.88
CA VAL A 51 -0.18 -11.14 11.71
C VAL A 51 -0.60 -9.85 10.99
N MET A 52 -1.89 -9.53 10.96
CA MET A 52 -2.41 -8.31 10.30
C MET A 52 -2.04 -7.05 11.05
N LEU A 53 -2.05 -7.10 12.37
CA LEU A 53 -1.83 -5.94 13.24
C LEU A 53 -0.37 -5.79 13.71
N ALA A 54 0.40 -6.88 13.75
CA ALA A 54 1.75 -6.92 14.32
C ALA A 54 2.87 -7.01 13.28
N ALA A 55 2.58 -7.63 12.14
CA ALA A 55 3.58 -8.00 11.12
C ALA A 55 3.21 -7.51 9.71
N GLY A 56 2.01 -6.94 9.53
CA GLY A 56 1.52 -6.42 8.26
C GLY A 56 2.20 -5.12 7.81
N VAL A 57 1.88 -4.68 6.60
CA VAL A 57 2.38 -3.41 6.02
C VAL A 57 1.89 -2.19 6.82
N GLN A 58 0.75 -2.32 7.50
CA GLN A 58 0.19 -1.33 8.43
C GLN A 58 0.29 -1.84 9.87
N LEU A 59 1.42 -2.46 10.24
CA LEU A 59 1.67 -2.91 11.61
C LEU A 59 1.50 -1.74 12.58
N SER A 60 0.86 -1.97 13.72
CA SER A 60 0.77 -1.03 14.82
C SER A 60 1.78 -1.42 15.88
N GLU A 61 2.69 -0.50 16.25
CA GLU A 61 3.69 -0.76 17.30
C GLU A 61 3.03 -1.00 18.66
N TYR A 62 1.85 -0.41 18.91
CA TYR A 62 1.05 -0.73 20.08
C TYR A 62 0.68 -2.22 20.09
N PHE A 63 0.02 -2.71 19.03
CA PHE A 63 -0.39 -4.10 18.97
C PHE A 63 0.79 -5.07 18.88
N LYS A 64 1.85 -4.72 18.16
CA LYS A 64 3.11 -5.47 18.16
C LYS A 64 3.70 -5.55 19.57
N SER A 65 3.71 -4.47 20.33
CA SER A 65 4.17 -4.49 21.73
C SER A 65 3.27 -5.35 22.62
N VAL A 66 1.95 -5.30 22.43
CA VAL A 66 0.97 -6.12 23.16
C VAL A 66 1.15 -7.61 22.83
N PHE A 67 1.45 -7.96 21.58
CA PHE A 67 1.58 -9.36 21.16
C PHE A 67 2.97 -9.96 21.38
N THR A 68 4.04 -9.16 21.31
CA THR A 68 5.44 -9.62 21.48
C THR A 68 5.98 -9.40 22.89
N GLY A 69 5.51 -8.35 23.57
CA GLY A 69 5.89 -8.01 24.94
C GLY A 69 4.93 -8.66 25.91
N GLY A 70 5.21 -9.90 26.32
CA GLY A 70 4.44 -10.59 27.36
C GLY A 70 4.57 -9.95 28.75
N GLY A 71 4.15 -8.70 28.96
CA GLY A 71 4.43 -8.01 30.22
C GLY A 71 3.75 -6.67 30.43
N ARG A 72 2.45 -6.70 30.71
CA ARG A 72 1.88 -6.02 31.90
C ARG A 72 0.89 -6.89 32.64
N ASP A 73 0.25 -7.85 31.97
CA ASP A 73 -0.59 -8.87 32.61
C ASP A 73 -0.43 -10.23 31.91
N LEU A 74 0.08 -11.23 32.65
CA LEU A 74 0.13 -12.65 32.23
C LEU A 74 -1.24 -13.22 31.80
N ARG A 75 -2.33 -12.51 32.10
CA ARG A 75 -3.71 -12.83 31.74
C ARG A 75 -4.02 -12.66 30.26
N GLU A 76 -3.45 -11.67 29.57
CA GLU A 76 -3.77 -11.38 28.16
C GLU A 76 -3.22 -12.46 27.21
N GLY A 77 -2.02 -12.97 27.50
CA GLY A 77 -1.40 -14.06 26.73
C GLY A 77 -2.17 -15.39 26.83
N ILE A 78 -2.84 -15.64 27.96
CA ILE A 78 -3.66 -16.84 28.20
C ILE A 78 -5.06 -16.68 27.62
N SER A 79 -5.66 -15.49 27.75
CA SER A 79 -7.02 -15.21 27.28
C SER A 79 -7.11 -14.88 25.78
N LYS A 80 -5.97 -14.70 25.09
CA LYS A 80 -5.88 -14.24 23.69
C LYS A 80 -6.73 -12.99 23.41
N THR A 81 -6.89 -12.14 24.43
CA THR A 81 -7.85 -11.04 24.43
C THR A 81 -7.18 -9.80 24.99
N THR A 82 -7.36 -8.66 24.30
CA THR A 82 -6.90 -7.34 24.75
C THR A 82 -8.11 -6.43 24.92
N THR A 83 -8.20 -5.74 26.06
CA THR A 83 -9.26 -4.76 26.32
C THR A 83 -8.72 -3.34 26.15
N LEU A 84 -9.40 -2.52 25.36
CA LEU A 84 -9.04 -1.14 25.06
C LEU A 84 -10.13 -0.20 25.55
N GLU A 85 -9.81 0.64 26.52
CA GLU A 85 -10.67 1.76 26.91
C GLU A 85 -10.43 2.91 25.96
N LEU A 86 -11.42 3.22 25.13
CA LEU A 86 -11.36 4.29 24.13
C LEU A 86 -12.43 5.36 24.39
N GLU A 87 -12.11 6.60 24.01
CA GLU A 87 -13.08 7.69 23.94
C GLU A 87 -14.10 7.42 22.82
N GLU A 88 -15.30 8.00 22.91
CA GLU A 88 -16.42 7.75 21.99
C GLU A 88 -16.05 7.92 20.51
N THR A 89 -15.33 8.99 20.19
CA THR A 89 -14.84 9.26 18.82
C THR A 89 -13.83 8.22 18.33
N ALA A 90 -12.96 7.73 19.23
CA ALA A 90 -11.96 6.72 18.91
C ALA A 90 -12.57 5.31 18.80
N ALA A 91 -13.58 5.01 19.62
CA ALA A 91 -14.33 3.76 19.57
C ALA A 91 -15.12 3.62 18.26
N ASP A 92 -15.76 4.71 17.80
CA ASP A 92 -16.49 4.72 16.53
C ASP A 92 -15.55 4.69 15.31
N ALA A 93 -14.31 5.19 15.43
CA ALA A 93 -13.30 5.11 14.37
C ALA A 93 -12.55 3.75 14.30
N PHE A 94 -12.63 2.93 15.34
CA PHE A 94 -11.89 1.68 15.45
C PHE A 94 -12.17 0.65 14.33
N PRO A 95 -13.42 0.45 13.87
CA PRO A 95 -13.71 -0.41 12.72
C PRO A 95 -13.02 0.06 11.43
N HIS A 96 -12.92 1.37 11.20
CA HIS A 96 -12.23 1.93 10.05
C HIS A 96 -10.71 1.70 10.12
N TYR A 97 -10.15 1.72 11.33
CA TYR A 97 -8.76 1.32 11.55
C TYR A 97 -8.52 -0.16 11.22
N LEU A 98 -9.43 -1.07 11.61
CA LEU A 98 -9.31 -2.49 11.26
C LEU A 98 -9.44 -2.73 9.76
N ASP A 99 -10.39 -2.08 9.09
CA ASP A 99 -10.49 -2.12 7.62
C ASP A 99 -9.20 -1.66 6.97
N PHE A 100 -8.60 -0.58 7.46
CA PHE A 100 -7.32 -0.07 6.98
C PHE A 100 -6.18 -1.07 7.20
N ALA A 101 -6.08 -1.67 8.39
CA ALA A 101 -5.05 -2.66 8.70
C ALA A 101 -5.15 -3.91 7.81
N TYR A 102 -6.36 -4.37 7.52
CA TYR A 102 -6.63 -5.54 6.68
C TYR A 102 -6.57 -5.26 5.17
N THR A 103 -6.77 -4.01 4.75
CA THR A 103 -6.65 -3.60 3.34
C THR A 103 -5.19 -3.61 2.85
N ALA A 104 -4.23 -3.57 3.77
CA ALA A 104 -2.82 -3.46 3.49
C ALA A 104 -2.18 -4.71 2.84
N LEU A 105 -2.74 -5.90 3.07
CA LEU A 105 -2.22 -7.13 2.45
C LEU A 105 -2.71 -7.32 1.00
N GLY A 106 -3.81 -6.67 0.62
CA GLY A 106 -4.45 -6.88 -0.69
C GLY A 106 -4.11 -5.86 -1.77
N SER A 107 -3.22 -4.88 -1.50
CA SER A 107 -3.11 -3.69 -2.36
C SER A 107 -1.70 -3.27 -2.80
N THR A 108 -0.84 -4.23 -3.14
CA THR A 108 0.27 -3.95 -4.08
C THR A 108 -0.20 -3.84 -5.53
N ILE A 109 -1.46 -4.22 -5.85
CA ILE A 109 -2.00 -4.34 -7.20
C ILE A 109 -3.01 -3.24 -7.64
N PRO A 110 -3.72 -2.46 -6.79
CA PRO A 110 -4.70 -1.48 -7.27
C PRO A 110 -4.09 -0.16 -7.76
N ASP A 111 -2.88 0.26 -7.36
CA ASP A 111 -2.33 1.55 -7.82
C ASP A 111 -1.85 1.48 -9.28
N THR A 112 -1.20 0.39 -9.68
CA THR A 112 -0.72 0.23 -11.07
C THR A 112 -1.88 0.03 -12.04
N LEU A 113 -2.94 -0.67 -11.61
CA LEU A 113 -4.18 -0.78 -12.38
C LEU A 113 -4.87 0.59 -12.52
N GLN A 114 -4.92 1.39 -11.44
CA GLN A 114 -5.43 2.76 -11.50
C GLN A 114 -4.60 3.66 -12.43
N VAL A 115 -3.27 3.55 -12.42
CA VAL A 115 -2.40 4.30 -13.36
C VAL A 115 -2.66 3.87 -14.80
N LYS A 116 -2.85 2.56 -15.05
CA LYS A 116 -3.21 2.06 -16.39
C LYS A 116 -4.56 2.62 -16.82
N LEU A 117 -5.58 2.54 -15.97
CA LEU A 117 -6.92 3.07 -16.24
C LEU A 117 -6.90 4.59 -16.46
N LEU A 118 -6.13 5.33 -15.66
CA LEU A 118 -5.94 6.76 -15.81
C LEU A 118 -5.23 7.09 -17.14
N SER A 119 -4.19 6.34 -17.48
CA SER A 119 -3.48 6.52 -18.76
C SER A 119 -4.39 6.20 -19.96
N GLU A 120 -5.28 5.22 -19.83
CA GLU A 120 -6.30 4.91 -20.84
C GLU A 120 -7.35 6.03 -20.95
N ALA A 121 -7.78 6.60 -19.82
CA ALA A 121 -8.72 7.72 -19.78
C ALA A 121 -8.13 9.02 -20.34
N LEU A 122 -6.82 9.22 -20.22
CA LEU A 122 -6.09 10.40 -20.74
C LEU A 122 -5.68 10.27 -22.21
N LYS A 123 -6.12 9.23 -22.92
CA LYS A 123 -5.76 9.01 -24.32
C LYS A 123 -6.21 10.19 -25.20
N VAL A 124 -5.23 10.91 -25.73
CA VAL A 124 -5.45 11.93 -26.77
C VAL A 124 -5.27 11.26 -28.13
N GLY A 125 -6.13 11.60 -29.10
CA GLY A 125 -6.18 11.02 -30.44
C GLY A 125 -4.99 11.34 -31.35
N ARG A 126 -3.76 11.24 -30.84
CA ARG A 126 -2.51 11.42 -31.58
C ARG A 126 -2.16 10.15 -32.37
N LEU A 127 -1.79 10.33 -33.64
CA LEU A 127 -1.33 9.24 -34.50
C LEU A 127 0.03 8.71 -34.05
N ARG A 128 0.24 7.40 -34.12
CA ARG A 128 1.54 6.75 -33.85
C ARG A 128 2.53 6.98 -35.01
N PRO A 129 3.85 6.90 -34.78
CA PRO A 129 4.86 6.98 -35.85
C PRO A 129 4.65 5.93 -36.96
N ASP A 130 4.16 4.74 -36.61
CA ASP A 130 3.88 3.64 -37.54
C ASP A 130 2.46 3.68 -38.15
N PHE A 131 1.72 4.79 -37.98
CA PHE A 131 0.30 4.87 -38.38
C PHE A 131 0.08 4.62 -39.88
N LEU A 132 0.96 5.11 -40.75
CA LEU A 132 0.80 4.92 -42.21
C LEU A 132 0.91 3.45 -42.61
N ALA A 133 1.78 2.68 -41.94
CA ALA A 133 1.93 1.25 -42.17
C ALA A 133 0.68 0.47 -41.75
N ARG A 134 -0.06 0.96 -40.73
CA ARG A 134 -1.34 0.40 -40.28
C ARG A 134 -2.51 0.81 -41.15
N CYS A 135 -2.54 2.07 -41.57
CA CYS A 135 -3.63 2.68 -42.34
C CYS A 135 -3.70 2.16 -43.77
N VAL A 136 -2.55 1.97 -44.44
CA VAL A 136 -2.45 1.59 -45.86
C VAL A 136 -3.39 2.47 -46.71
N PRO A 137 -3.09 3.76 -46.89
CA PRO A 137 -4.02 4.69 -47.51
C PRO A 137 -4.17 4.46 -49.02
N VAL A 138 -5.42 4.35 -49.50
CA VAL A 138 -5.79 4.34 -50.92
C VAL A 138 -6.71 5.53 -51.17
N ASN A 139 -6.30 6.47 -52.03
CA ASN A 139 -7.04 7.72 -52.28
C ASN A 139 -7.38 8.52 -51.01
N GLY A 140 -6.50 8.50 -50.01
CA GLY A 140 -6.70 9.20 -48.73
C GLY A 140 -7.60 8.47 -47.73
N VAL A 141 -8.08 7.26 -48.06
CA VAL A 141 -8.90 6.41 -47.17
C VAL A 141 -8.05 5.27 -46.64
N CYS A 142 -8.05 5.03 -45.32
CA CYS A 142 -7.37 3.87 -44.72
C CYS A 142 -8.09 2.58 -45.11
N THR A 143 -7.39 1.62 -45.71
CA THR A 143 -7.93 0.30 -46.05
C THR A 143 -7.45 -0.81 -45.11
N GLY A 144 -6.63 -0.48 -44.11
CA GLY A 144 -6.19 -1.42 -43.08
C GLY A 144 -7.31 -1.89 -42.15
N VAL A 145 -7.01 -2.89 -41.32
CA VAL A 145 -7.96 -3.44 -40.34
C VAL A 145 -8.38 -2.37 -39.35
N ALA A 146 -9.68 -2.13 -39.20
CA ALA A 146 -10.24 -1.03 -38.41
C ALA A 146 -9.70 -0.95 -36.97
N SER A 147 -9.59 -2.09 -36.27
CA SER A 147 -9.05 -2.14 -34.90
C SER A 147 -7.57 -1.74 -34.82
N VAL A 148 -6.77 -2.13 -35.82
CA VAL A 148 -5.33 -1.79 -35.90
C VAL A 148 -5.14 -0.31 -36.23
N VAL A 149 -6.00 0.23 -37.12
CA VAL A 149 -6.02 1.67 -37.46
C VAL A 149 -6.45 2.50 -36.26
N GLU A 150 -7.48 2.08 -35.53
CA GLU A 150 -7.92 2.77 -34.31
C GLU A 150 -6.85 2.76 -33.21
N GLU A 151 -6.16 1.63 -33.02
CA GLU A 151 -5.02 1.55 -32.12
C GLU A 151 -3.86 2.46 -32.56
N GLY A 152 -3.68 2.62 -33.88
CA GLY A 152 -2.75 3.58 -34.48
C GLY A 152 -3.09 5.05 -34.19
N ARG A 153 -4.33 5.36 -33.78
CA ARG A 153 -4.77 6.71 -33.39
C ARG A 153 -4.63 7.01 -31.90
N ARG A 154 -4.13 6.05 -31.11
CA ARG A 154 -4.02 6.13 -29.64
C ARG A 154 -2.55 6.11 -29.22
N SER A 155 -1.80 7.17 -29.57
CA SER A 155 -0.38 7.27 -29.27
C SER A 155 -0.06 7.97 -27.94
N PHE A 156 -0.84 8.96 -27.51
CA PHE A 156 -0.53 9.76 -26.32
C PHE A 156 -1.52 9.52 -25.17
N PRO A 157 -1.08 9.45 -23.90
CA PRO A 157 0.29 9.20 -23.43
C PRO A 157 0.67 7.71 -23.53
N SER A 158 1.95 7.36 -23.37
CA SER A 158 2.36 5.95 -23.40
C SER A 158 2.01 5.20 -22.11
N GLY A 159 0.99 4.34 -22.18
CA GLY A 159 0.55 3.52 -21.03
C GLY A 159 1.58 2.50 -20.56
N HIS A 160 2.41 1.95 -21.46
CA HIS A 160 3.50 1.04 -21.08
C HIS A 160 4.54 1.76 -20.22
N SER A 161 4.96 2.95 -20.64
CA SER A 161 5.91 3.78 -19.89
C SER A 161 5.34 4.20 -18.54
N ALA A 162 4.08 4.62 -18.50
CA ALA A 162 3.39 4.97 -17.25
C ALA A 162 3.30 3.79 -16.27
N LEU A 163 2.89 2.62 -16.75
CA LEU A 163 2.77 1.42 -15.91
C LEU A 163 4.14 0.96 -15.37
N SER A 164 5.17 0.93 -16.21
CA SER A 164 6.51 0.52 -15.80
C SER A 164 7.11 1.46 -14.77
N PHE A 165 7.00 2.78 -14.97
CA PHE A 165 7.49 3.77 -14.01
C PHE A 165 6.67 3.77 -12.70
N ALA A 166 5.36 3.50 -12.76
CA ALA A 166 4.53 3.37 -11.56
C ALA A 166 4.93 2.14 -10.72
N GLY A 167 4.99 0.96 -11.34
CA GLY A 167 5.27 -0.29 -10.62
C GLY A 167 6.73 -0.39 -10.16
N LEU A 168 7.68 -0.31 -11.10
CA LEU A 168 9.10 -0.48 -10.78
C LEU A 168 9.67 0.70 -10.01
N GLY A 169 9.15 1.92 -10.24
CA GLY A 169 9.49 3.10 -9.45
C GLY A 169 9.06 2.95 -8.00
N PHE A 170 7.85 2.45 -7.75
CA PHE A 170 7.38 2.18 -6.38
C PHE A 170 8.25 1.12 -5.67
N VAL A 171 8.61 0.03 -6.38
CA VAL A 171 9.53 -0.99 -5.86
C VAL A 171 10.89 -0.39 -5.51
N SER A 172 11.46 0.44 -6.40
CA SER A 172 12.73 1.14 -6.14
C SER A 172 12.66 2.02 -4.89
N LEU A 173 11.60 2.82 -4.74
CA LEU A 173 11.39 3.67 -3.57
C LEU A 173 11.31 2.85 -2.27
N CYS A 174 10.58 1.73 -2.30
CA CYS A 174 10.48 0.82 -1.16
C CYS A 174 11.83 0.19 -0.80
N LEU A 175 12.59 -0.28 -1.79
CA LEU A 175 13.93 -0.84 -1.58
C LEU A 175 14.88 0.20 -0.99
N GLY A 176 14.85 1.44 -1.50
CA GLY A 176 15.64 2.55 -0.95
C GLY A 176 15.32 2.80 0.52
N ALA A 177 14.04 2.83 0.86
CA ALA A 177 13.58 3.05 2.23
C ALA A 177 14.07 1.97 3.21
N ARG A 178 14.09 0.70 2.79
CA ARG A 178 14.55 -0.43 3.60
C ARG A 178 16.08 -0.46 3.75
N LEU A 179 16.80 -0.19 2.66
CA LEU A 179 18.26 -0.26 2.63
C LEU A 179 18.96 0.90 3.38
N VAL A 180 18.28 2.04 3.51
CA VAL A 180 18.72 3.17 4.36
C VAL A 180 18.67 2.80 5.85
N GLN A 181 17.71 1.98 6.27
CA GLN A 181 17.54 1.58 7.68
C GLN A 181 18.40 0.38 8.09
N ALA A 182 18.96 -0.37 7.13
CA ALA A 182 19.75 -1.56 7.42
C ALA A 182 21.07 -1.18 8.15
N PRO A 183 21.27 -1.64 9.40
CA PRO A 183 22.49 -1.36 10.16
C PRO A 183 23.68 -2.11 9.53
N GLY A 184 24.68 -1.36 9.08
CA GLY A 184 25.89 -1.92 8.45
C GLY A 184 26.62 -0.90 7.60
N ARG A 185 27.79 -0.44 8.09
CA ARG A 185 28.73 0.41 7.35
C ARG A 185 29.67 -0.48 6.53
N SER A 186 29.28 -0.88 5.31
CA SER A 186 30.24 -1.33 4.27
C SER A 186 29.54 -1.50 2.93
N GLY A 187 29.90 -0.64 1.96
CA GLY A 187 29.47 -0.69 0.56
C GLY A 187 28.20 0.11 0.24
N ALA A 188 28.32 1.41 -0.05
CA ALA A 188 27.20 2.21 -0.54
C ALA A 188 26.77 1.84 -1.98
N LEU A 189 27.71 1.35 -2.81
CA LEU A 189 27.50 1.13 -4.24
C LEU A 189 26.49 0.02 -4.54
N TRP A 190 26.55 -1.12 -3.85
CA TRP A 190 25.61 -2.22 -4.13
C TRP A 190 24.18 -1.84 -3.77
N LYS A 191 23.97 -1.03 -2.71
CA LYS A 191 22.65 -0.50 -2.33
C LYS A 191 22.11 0.40 -3.44
N LEU A 192 22.95 1.27 -4.00
CA LEU A 192 22.58 2.09 -5.16
C LEU A 192 22.24 1.22 -6.38
N CYS A 193 23.01 0.17 -6.67
CA CYS A 193 22.72 -0.75 -7.77
C CYS A 193 21.36 -1.44 -7.58
N VAL A 194 21.04 -1.93 -6.38
CA VAL A 194 19.77 -2.59 -6.08
C VAL A 194 18.59 -1.63 -6.22
N VAL A 195 18.74 -0.38 -5.76
CA VAL A 195 17.70 0.66 -5.90
C VAL A 195 17.56 1.14 -7.35
N ALA A 196 18.67 1.23 -8.09
CA ALA A 196 18.67 1.71 -9.47
C ALA A 196 18.14 0.66 -10.46
N LEU A 197 18.32 -0.63 -10.19
CA LEU A 197 17.95 -1.70 -11.13
C LEU A 197 16.48 -1.66 -11.58
N PRO A 198 15.48 -1.47 -10.70
CA PRO A 198 14.09 -1.29 -11.14
C PRO A 198 13.88 -0.04 -12.00
N TRP A 199 14.55 1.08 -11.71
CA TRP A 199 14.49 2.28 -12.56
C TRP A 199 15.08 2.04 -13.93
N LEU A 200 16.21 1.35 -14.01
CA LEU A 200 16.85 1.00 -15.28
C LEU A 200 15.97 0.05 -16.11
N LEU A 201 15.30 -0.90 -15.47
CA LEU A 201 14.34 -1.76 -16.15
C LEU A 201 13.12 -0.98 -16.65
N ALA A 202 12.60 -0.04 -15.86
CA ALA A 202 11.50 0.84 -16.29
C ALA A 202 11.92 1.70 -17.50
N LEU A 203 13.14 2.24 -17.47
CA LEU A 203 13.71 3.00 -18.57
C LEU A 203 13.88 2.12 -19.82
N HIS A 204 14.34 0.89 -19.68
CA HIS A 204 14.46 -0.05 -20.80
C HIS A 204 13.11 -0.32 -21.48
N VAL A 205 12.05 -0.54 -20.69
CA VAL A 205 10.69 -0.72 -21.24
C VAL A 205 10.22 0.55 -21.95
N ALA A 206 10.44 1.73 -21.37
CA ALA A 206 10.07 3.01 -21.98
C ALA A 206 10.82 3.27 -23.30
N LEU A 207 12.13 3.04 -23.33
CA LEU A 207 12.95 3.21 -24.53
C LEU A 207 12.57 2.22 -25.65
N SER A 208 12.16 1.00 -25.31
CA SER A 208 11.65 0.04 -26.30
C SER A 208 10.45 0.59 -27.08
N ARG A 209 9.61 1.43 -26.47
CA ARG A 209 8.44 2.01 -27.14
C ARG A 209 8.80 3.03 -28.21
N VAL A 210 9.95 3.70 -28.06
CA VAL A 210 10.50 4.61 -29.07
C VAL A 210 11.24 3.80 -30.14
N ALA A 211 12.05 2.83 -29.74
CA ALA A 211 12.82 1.98 -30.65
C ALA A 211 11.94 1.19 -31.62
N ASP A 212 10.79 0.70 -31.14
CA ASP A 212 9.83 -0.05 -31.95
C ASP A 212 8.87 0.85 -32.77
N TYR A 213 9.07 2.18 -32.78
CA TYR A 213 8.19 3.16 -33.47
C TYR A 213 6.73 3.17 -33.01
N TRP A 214 6.43 2.70 -31.79
CA TRP A 214 5.06 2.70 -31.25
C TRP A 214 4.63 4.06 -30.72
N HIS A 215 5.57 4.84 -30.20
CA HIS A 215 5.32 6.10 -29.53
C HIS A 215 6.37 7.14 -29.90
N HIS A 216 5.96 8.41 -29.93
CA HIS A 216 6.94 9.49 -29.95
C HIS A 216 7.62 9.59 -28.59
N TRP A 217 8.81 10.15 -28.56
CA TRP A 217 9.55 10.33 -27.31
C TRP A 217 8.79 11.22 -26.32
N GLU A 218 7.96 12.18 -26.79
CA GLU A 218 7.13 13.01 -25.89
C GLU A 218 6.05 12.18 -25.19
N ASP A 219 5.42 11.25 -25.91
CA ASP A 219 4.37 10.38 -25.37
C ASP A 219 4.95 9.46 -24.27
N VAL A 220 6.19 9.01 -24.47
CA VAL A 220 6.95 8.21 -23.51
C VAL A 220 7.36 9.06 -22.30
N LEU A 221 7.84 10.28 -22.50
CA LEU A 221 8.25 11.19 -21.44
C LEU A 221 7.07 11.51 -20.50
N VAL A 222 5.92 11.89 -21.06
CA VAL A 222 4.73 12.20 -20.27
C VAL A 222 4.20 10.95 -19.56
N GLY A 223 4.19 9.80 -20.24
CA GLY A 223 3.84 8.52 -19.61
C GLY A 223 4.73 8.20 -18.42
N SER A 224 6.05 8.27 -18.58
CA SER A 224 7.02 8.04 -17.50
C SER A 224 6.85 9.01 -16.34
N LEU A 225 6.57 10.30 -16.60
CA LEU A 225 6.32 11.30 -15.56
C LEU A 225 5.05 10.98 -14.76
N LEU A 226 3.95 10.64 -15.44
CA LEU A 226 2.70 10.21 -14.79
C LEU A 226 2.93 9.00 -13.89
N GLY A 227 3.66 8.00 -14.40
CA GLY A 227 4.02 6.82 -13.62
C GLY A 227 4.88 7.15 -12.40
N HIS A 228 5.90 7.99 -12.56
CA HIS A 228 6.78 8.41 -11.47
C HIS A 228 6.02 9.18 -10.37
N VAL A 229 5.17 10.13 -10.75
CA VAL A 229 4.35 10.89 -9.80
C VAL A 229 3.41 9.98 -9.05
N ALA A 230 2.76 9.04 -9.74
CA ALA A 230 1.90 8.05 -9.09
C ALA A 230 2.67 7.15 -8.12
N ALA A 231 3.85 6.64 -8.52
CA ALA A 231 4.73 5.86 -7.63
C ALA A 231 5.13 6.65 -6.39
N TYR A 232 5.51 7.92 -6.57
CA TYR A 232 5.90 8.79 -5.47
C TYR A 232 4.73 9.09 -4.54
N ALA A 233 3.56 9.44 -5.08
CA ALA A 233 2.35 9.68 -4.30
C ALA A 233 1.94 8.43 -3.52
N ALA A 234 1.91 7.27 -4.17
CA ALA A 234 1.65 5.97 -3.55
C ALA A 234 2.65 5.66 -2.43
N TYR A 235 3.93 5.91 -2.67
CA TYR A 235 4.98 5.75 -1.66
C TYR A 235 4.78 6.71 -0.49
N ARG A 236 4.46 7.99 -0.73
CA ARG A 236 4.24 8.99 0.32
C ARG A 236 2.97 8.72 1.13
N LEU A 237 1.87 8.36 0.48
CA LEU A 237 0.62 8.00 1.16
C LEU A 237 0.82 6.78 2.08
N ARG A 238 1.67 5.83 1.68
CA ARG A 238 2.00 4.64 2.47
C ARG A 238 3.11 4.87 3.50
N PHE A 239 4.07 5.77 3.24
CA PHE A 239 5.28 5.98 4.03
C PHE A 239 5.59 7.49 4.14
N VAL A 240 5.24 8.13 5.27
CA VAL A 240 5.69 9.49 5.62
C VAL A 240 6.64 9.40 6.80
N ALA A 241 7.88 9.87 6.64
CA ALA A 241 8.83 9.98 7.74
C ALA A 241 8.56 11.22 8.60
N PRO A 242 8.31 11.09 9.91
CA PRO A 242 8.92 11.97 10.89
C PRO A 242 10.31 11.40 11.21
N SER A 243 11.32 12.25 11.13
CA SER A 243 12.71 12.00 11.51
C SER A 243 12.89 10.90 12.57
N ALA A 244 13.61 9.82 12.23
CA ALA A 244 14.06 8.70 13.08
C ALA A 244 13.31 7.35 13.03
N GLY A 245 12.54 7.06 11.99
CA GLY A 245 12.06 5.70 11.72
C GLY A 245 11.01 5.70 10.64
N LEU A 246 11.04 4.74 9.72
CA LEU A 246 10.09 4.69 8.61
C LEU A 246 8.73 4.19 9.11
N VAL A 247 7.88 5.13 9.51
CA VAL A 247 6.55 4.83 10.05
C VAL A 247 5.48 5.27 9.03
N PRO A 248 4.40 4.51 8.79
CA PRO A 248 3.33 4.92 7.88
C PRO A 248 2.59 6.18 8.35
N HIS A 249 1.97 6.91 7.41
CA HIS A 249 1.37 8.25 7.59
C HIS A 249 0.32 8.37 8.72
N TYR A 250 -0.28 7.27 9.17
CA TYR A 250 -1.30 7.31 10.22
C TYR A 250 -0.73 7.64 11.62
N HIS A 251 0.59 7.58 11.82
CA HIS A 251 1.22 7.98 13.10
C HIS A 251 1.21 9.49 13.35
N LEU A 252 1.04 10.34 12.33
CA LEU A 252 1.06 11.80 12.48
C LEU A 252 -0.27 12.37 13.00
N TYR A 253 -1.39 11.66 12.81
CA TYR A 253 -2.68 12.07 13.38
C TYR A 253 -2.76 11.89 14.90
N ALA A 254 -1.97 10.97 15.47
CA ALA A 254 -1.86 10.80 16.92
C ALA A 254 -0.86 11.77 17.59
N ALA A 255 0.00 12.44 16.80
CA ALA A 255 1.09 13.28 17.31
C ALA A 255 0.73 14.78 17.43
N HIS A 256 -0.32 15.24 16.75
CA HIS A 256 -0.91 16.56 17.03
C HIS A 256 -1.90 16.42 18.19
N GLY A 257 -1.35 16.51 19.40
CA GLY A 257 -2.04 16.29 20.66
C GLY A 257 -3.34 17.07 20.82
N GLY A 258 -4.42 16.33 21.05
CA GLY A 258 -5.47 16.79 21.95
C GLY A 258 -4.95 16.64 23.37
N GLU A 259 -4.46 17.73 23.96
CA GLU A 259 -4.30 17.82 25.41
C GLU A 259 -5.67 17.60 26.06
N VAL A 260 -5.81 16.49 26.79
CA VAL A 260 -6.92 16.28 27.74
C VAL A 260 -6.43 16.73 29.12
N PRO A 261 -7.11 17.69 29.79
CA PRO A 261 -6.69 18.17 31.09
C PRO A 261 -6.81 17.06 32.16
N ASP A 262 -5.74 16.87 32.91
CA ASP A 262 -5.68 15.94 34.04
C ASP A 262 -6.64 16.36 35.17
N LYS A 263 -7.78 15.67 35.28
CA LYS A 263 -8.75 15.81 36.39
C LYS A 263 -8.48 14.87 37.56
N ARG A 264 -7.22 14.47 37.81
CA ARG A 264 -6.87 13.61 38.96
C ARG A 264 -6.05 14.30 40.06
N ARG A 265 -6.25 15.61 40.22
CA ARG A 265 -5.70 16.39 41.35
C ARG A 265 -6.73 17.32 42.01
N ALA A 266 -7.88 16.78 42.39
CA ALA A 266 -8.72 17.38 43.42
C ALA A 266 -9.48 16.27 44.15
N HIS A 267 -9.38 16.28 45.48
CA HIS A 267 -10.03 15.38 46.45
C HIS A 267 -9.34 14.04 46.72
N THR A 268 -8.35 14.07 47.60
CA THR A 268 -8.34 13.26 48.83
C THR A 268 -7.40 13.84 49.89
N SER A 269 -7.97 14.48 50.90
CA SER A 269 -7.59 14.26 52.31
C SER A 269 -8.66 14.87 53.25
N PRO A 270 -9.12 14.14 54.29
CA PRO A 270 -9.89 14.70 55.39
C PRO A 270 -8.95 15.25 56.48
N PRO A 271 -9.47 16.01 57.46
CA PRO A 271 -9.16 15.62 58.83
C PRO A 271 -10.34 15.71 59.82
N GLU A 272 -10.14 14.98 60.91
CA GLU A 272 -10.96 14.79 62.10
C GLU A 272 -11.11 16.05 62.97
N HIS A 273 -12.09 15.94 63.89
CA HIS A 273 -12.47 16.80 65.01
C HIS A 273 -11.33 17.53 65.77
N VAL A 274 -11.55 18.82 66.08
CA VAL A 274 -11.82 19.39 67.43
C VAL A 274 -12.63 20.68 67.24
#